data_AF-A0A4R5YAX5-F1
#
_entry.id   AF-A0A4R5YAX5-F1
#
_cell.length_a   1.000
_cell.length_b   1.000
_cell.length_c   1.000
_cell.angle_alpha   90.00
_cell.angle_beta   90.00
_cell.angle_gamma   90.00
#
_symmetry.space_group_name_H-M   'P 1'
#
loop_
_entity.id
_entity.type
_entity.pdbx_description
1 polymer ?
#
loop_
_entity_poly.entity_id
_entity_poly.type
_entity_poly.pdbx_seq_one_letter_code
_entity_poly.pdbx_strand_id
1 'polypeptide(L)'
;MPTYYHGGTPGLALGEVLQPPSVTGIVSETWALTIAAKLESETDQRRDKIYLTTDPSLAKFYAMVWRDPHTGVQGGGAVYEVGVDSNTIEPDPDLTSSNCWQADAGTILRVHTAAVSYDQDFLDKRLDLTRAKLQRREVRAVLNLDEFKGLFG
;
A
#
# COMPACT_ATOMS: atom_id res chain seq x y z
N MET A 1 -15.84 -0.35 14.24
CA MET A 1 -15.07 -0.99 13.16
C MET A 1 -13.92 -0.07 12.79
N PRO A 2 -12.75 -0.59 12.37
CA PRO A 2 -11.66 0.24 11.88
C PRO A 2 -12.08 1.02 10.63
N THR A 3 -11.47 2.20 10.44
CA THR A 3 -11.60 2.98 9.21
C THR A 3 -10.54 2.54 8.22
N TYR A 4 -10.93 2.27 6.98
CA TYR A 4 -10.02 1.89 5.91
C TYR A 4 -9.79 3.03 4.94
N TYR A 5 -8.55 3.15 4.47
CA TYR A 5 -8.10 4.16 3.54
C TYR A 5 -7.51 3.52 2.30
N HIS A 6 -7.78 4.13 1.15
CA HIS A 6 -7.16 3.80 -0.13
C HIS A 6 -6.41 5.01 -0.67
N GLY A 7 -5.23 4.78 -1.23
CA GLY A 7 -4.45 5.79 -1.94
C GLY A 7 -4.21 5.36 -3.37
N GLY A 8 -4.64 6.15 -4.34
CA GLY A 8 -4.52 5.75 -5.75
C GLY A 8 -5.22 6.68 -6.71
N THR A 9 -5.92 6.09 -7.68
CA THR A 9 -6.55 6.80 -8.80
C THR A 9 -7.46 7.94 -8.34
N PRO A 10 -7.28 9.16 -8.87
CA PRO A 10 -8.12 10.30 -8.51
C PRO A 10 -9.49 10.25 -9.20
N GLY A 11 -10.39 11.13 -8.79
CA GLY A 11 -11.64 11.41 -9.51
C GLY A 11 -12.87 10.64 -9.01
N LEU A 12 -12.73 9.75 -8.03
CA LEU A 12 -13.89 9.07 -7.44
C LEU A 12 -14.65 9.99 -6.47
N ALA A 13 -15.98 9.89 -6.51
CA ALA A 13 -16.90 10.64 -5.67
C ALA A 13 -17.50 9.78 -4.54
N LEU A 14 -18.14 10.45 -3.58
CA LEU A 14 -18.87 9.80 -2.49
C LEU A 14 -19.93 8.83 -3.04
N GLY A 15 -19.94 7.59 -2.54
CA GLY A 15 -20.87 6.54 -2.94
C GLY A 15 -20.45 5.77 -4.19
N GLU A 16 -19.41 6.19 -4.91
CA GLU A 16 -18.88 5.42 -6.04
C GLU A 16 -18.12 4.18 -5.56
N VAL A 17 -18.01 3.19 -6.45
CA VAL A 17 -17.32 1.94 -6.17
C VAL A 17 -15.88 2.02 -6.63
N LEU A 18 -14.97 1.84 -5.69
CA LEU A 18 -13.57 1.57 -5.94
C LEU A 18 -13.44 0.12 -6.45
N GLN A 19 -12.97 0.00 -7.70
CA GLN A 19 -12.86 -1.27 -8.42
C GLN A 19 -11.39 -1.69 -8.59
N PRO A 20 -11.11 -3.00 -8.68
CA PRO A 20 -9.76 -3.50 -8.84
C PRO A 20 -9.23 -3.26 -10.28
N PRO A 21 -7.90 -3.37 -10.49
CA PRO A 21 -7.28 -3.20 -11.81
C PRO A 21 -7.82 -4.11 -12.92
N SER A 22 -8.30 -5.32 -12.59
CA SER A 22 -8.90 -6.26 -13.54
C SER A 22 -10.21 -5.74 -14.15
N VAL A 23 -10.89 -4.83 -13.45
CA VAL A 23 -12.15 -4.21 -13.89
C VAL A 23 -11.88 -2.85 -14.54
N THR A 24 -11.02 -2.02 -13.94
CA THR A 24 -10.76 -0.65 -14.44
C THR A 24 -9.73 -0.59 -15.57
N GLY A 25 -8.87 -1.60 -15.68
CA GLY A 25 -7.71 -1.58 -16.57
C GLY A 25 -6.55 -0.70 -16.09
N ILE A 26 -6.70 0.02 -14.98
CA ILE A 26 -5.68 0.92 -14.43
C ILE A 26 -4.73 0.10 -13.56
N VAL A 27 -3.50 -0.08 -14.01
CA VAL A 27 -2.44 -0.77 -13.26
C VAL A 27 -1.60 0.26 -12.51
N SER A 28 -1.36 0.02 -11.22
CA SER A 28 -0.49 0.88 -10.41
C SER A 28 0.97 0.58 -10.72
N GLU A 29 1.69 1.52 -11.35
CA GLU A 29 3.14 1.37 -11.61
C GLU A 29 4.01 1.48 -10.35
N THR A 30 3.42 1.76 -9.18
CA THR A 30 4.12 1.73 -7.88
C THR A 30 4.88 0.41 -7.65
N TRP A 31 4.39 -0.65 -8.27
CA TRP A 31 5.04 -1.95 -8.52
C TRP A 31 6.55 -1.86 -8.76
N ALA A 32 6.99 -0.99 -9.67
CA ALA A 32 8.39 -0.92 -10.07
C ALA A 32 9.27 -0.30 -8.97
N LEU A 33 8.72 0.62 -8.17
CA LEU A 33 9.46 1.33 -7.13
C LEU A 33 9.56 0.51 -5.83
N THR A 34 8.51 -0.19 -5.40
CA THR A 34 8.57 -1.03 -4.18
C THR A 34 9.39 -2.30 -4.38
N ILE A 35 9.31 -2.95 -5.55
CA ILE A 35 10.16 -4.08 -5.92
C ILE A 35 11.63 -3.64 -6.09
N ALA A 36 11.90 -2.54 -6.78
CA ALA A 36 13.28 -2.03 -6.92
C ALA A 36 13.91 -1.65 -5.57
N ALA A 37 13.10 -1.24 -4.59
CA ALA A 37 13.54 -0.95 -3.24
C ALA A 37 13.73 -2.19 -2.35
N LYS A 38 13.42 -3.41 -2.84
CA LYS A 38 13.46 -4.68 -2.09
C LYS A 38 12.64 -4.64 -0.79
N LEU A 39 11.58 -3.82 -0.75
CA LEU A 39 10.80 -3.59 0.46
C LEU A 39 9.64 -4.58 0.61
N GLU A 40 9.22 -5.19 -0.49
CA GLU A 40 8.15 -6.18 -0.55
C GLU A 40 8.71 -7.46 -1.17
N SER A 41 8.27 -8.62 -0.69
CA SER A 41 8.47 -9.87 -1.43
C SER A 41 7.78 -9.76 -2.79
N GLU A 42 8.27 -10.51 -3.76
CA GLU A 42 7.77 -10.63 -5.14
C GLU A 42 6.37 -11.27 -5.24
N THR A 43 5.54 -11.09 -4.21
CA THR A 43 4.16 -11.55 -4.21
C THR A 43 3.34 -10.50 -4.96
N ASP A 44 3.02 -10.86 -6.20
CA ASP A 44 2.33 -10.04 -7.19
C ASP A 44 1.14 -9.30 -6.58
N GLN A 45 1.11 -7.96 -6.64
CA GLN A 45 -0.13 -7.22 -6.42
C GLN A 45 -1.22 -7.81 -7.32
N ARG A 46 -2.25 -8.32 -6.68
CA ARG A 46 -3.36 -9.01 -7.30
C ARG A 46 -4.19 -8.02 -8.10
N ARG A 47 -4.33 -8.30 -9.40
CA ARG A 47 -5.15 -7.48 -10.30
C ARG A 47 -6.63 -7.53 -9.95
N ASP A 48 -7.09 -8.55 -9.23
CA ASP A 48 -8.47 -8.74 -8.81
C ASP A 48 -8.80 -8.16 -7.43
N LYS A 49 -7.88 -7.41 -6.82
CA LYS A 49 -8.05 -6.82 -5.49
C LYS A 49 -7.84 -5.31 -5.49
N ILE A 50 -8.46 -4.66 -4.52
CA ILE A 50 -8.13 -3.31 -4.06
C ILE A 50 -7.34 -3.42 -2.76
N TYR A 51 -6.40 -2.50 -2.56
CA TYR A 51 -5.54 -2.46 -1.38
C TYR A 51 -5.92 -1.32 -0.45
N LEU A 52 -5.91 -1.61 0.84
CA LEU A 52 -6.45 -0.77 1.90
C LEU A 52 -5.50 -0.74 3.08
N THR A 53 -5.56 0.35 3.83
CA THR A 53 -4.81 0.46 5.08
C THR A 53 -5.61 1.19 6.16
N THR A 54 -5.33 0.93 7.42
CA THR A 54 -5.85 1.74 8.53
C THR A 54 -4.94 2.94 8.85
N ASP A 55 -3.79 3.07 8.18
CA ASP A 55 -2.87 4.22 8.30
C ASP A 55 -3.09 5.22 7.14
N PRO A 56 -3.75 6.37 7.37
CA PRO A 56 -3.99 7.35 6.30
C PRO A 56 -2.70 7.94 5.73
N SER A 57 -1.57 7.92 6.48
CA SER A 57 -0.28 8.38 5.97
C SER A 57 0.31 7.42 4.94
N LEU A 58 0.04 6.12 5.06
CA LEU A 58 0.42 5.11 4.08
C LEU A 58 -0.46 5.23 2.82
N ALA A 59 -1.77 5.45 2.97
CA ALA A 59 -2.63 5.75 1.83
C ALA A 59 -2.16 7.01 1.09
N LYS A 60 -1.77 8.07 1.80
CA LYS A 60 -1.20 9.27 1.18
C LYS A 60 0.09 8.98 0.40
N PHE A 61 0.96 8.11 0.91
CA PHE A 61 2.16 7.67 0.20
C PHE A 61 1.79 7.02 -1.15
N TYR A 62 0.84 6.09 -1.18
CA TYR A 62 0.41 5.46 -2.44
C TYR A 62 -0.29 6.44 -3.40
N ALA A 63 -1.09 7.37 -2.89
CA ALA A 63 -1.68 8.44 -3.70
C ALA A 63 -0.63 9.38 -4.32
N MET A 64 0.48 9.62 -3.62
CA MET A 64 1.58 10.47 -4.09
C MET A 64 2.38 9.83 -5.22
N VAL A 65 2.56 8.51 -5.17
CA VAL A 65 3.30 7.75 -6.19
C VAL A 65 2.41 7.23 -7.30
N TRP A 66 1.09 7.47 -7.23
CA TRP A 66 0.19 7.25 -8.35
C TRP A 66 0.74 7.94 -9.60
N ARG A 67 0.61 7.25 -10.73
CA ARG A 67 1.07 7.72 -12.03
C ARG A 67 -0.11 7.71 -12.97
N ASP A 68 -0.33 8.85 -13.63
CA ASP A 68 -1.38 8.98 -14.62
C ASP A 68 -1.09 8.05 -15.81
N PRO A 69 -1.99 7.10 -16.12
CA PRO A 69 -1.77 6.14 -17.22
C PRO A 69 -1.78 6.80 -18.61
N HIS A 70 -2.29 8.02 -18.74
CA HIS A 70 -2.35 8.75 -20.00
C HIS A 70 -1.13 9.65 -20.21
N THR A 71 -0.65 10.30 -19.15
CA THR A 71 0.44 11.27 -19.24
C THR A 71 1.77 10.77 -18.69
N GLY A 72 1.77 9.69 -17.90
CA GLY A 72 2.94 9.17 -17.20
C GLY A 72 3.44 10.08 -16.07
N VAL A 73 2.74 11.18 -15.78
CA VAL A 73 3.11 12.11 -14.71
C VAL A 73 2.82 11.47 -13.36
N GLN A 74 3.77 11.61 -12.44
CA GLN A 74 3.66 11.09 -11.08
C GLN A 74 3.06 12.13 -10.13
N GLY A 75 2.27 11.66 -9.16
CA GLY A 75 1.44 12.49 -8.30
C GLY A 75 0.08 12.78 -8.91
N GLY A 76 -0.76 13.50 -8.17
CA GLY A 76 -2.15 13.80 -8.56
C GLY A 76 -3.16 12.74 -8.14
N GLY A 77 -2.73 11.65 -7.48
CA GLY A 77 -3.63 10.66 -6.90
C GLY A 77 -4.48 11.21 -5.75
N ALA A 78 -5.34 10.38 -5.18
CA ALA A 78 -6.24 10.78 -4.11
C ALA A 78 -6.24 9.78 -2.96
N VAL A 79 -6.60 10.27 -1.77
CA VAL A 79 -6.82 9.47 -0.56
C VAL A 79 -8.32 9.43 -0.28
N TYR A 80 -8.84 8.22 -0.10
CA TYR A 80 -10.23 7.96 0.19
C TYR A 80 -10.39 7.20 1.50
N GLU A 81 -11.48 7.48 2.20
CA GLU A 81 -12.06 6.59 3.20
C GLU A 81 -12.99 5.61 2.49
N VAL A 82 -12.83 4.32 2.74
CA VAL A 82 -13.49 3.25 2.00
C VAL A 82 -14.26 2.34 2.94
N GLY A 83 -15.52 2.11 2.61
CA GLY A 83 -16.37 1.10 3.23
C GLY A 83 -16.23 -0.21 2.45
N VAL A 84 -16.07 -1.31 3.17
CA VAL A 84 -15.90 -2.65 2.59
C VAL A 84 -16.79 -3.66 3.30
N ASP A 85 -17.24 -4.65 2.55
CA ASP A 85 -17.96 -5.79 3.14
C ASP A 85 -16.98 -6.64 3.95
N SER A 86 -17.32 -6.92 5.20
CA SER A 86 -16.55 -7.77 6.12
C SER A 86 -16.27 -9.17 5.57
N ASN A 87 -17.09 -9.67 4.64
CA ASN A 87 -16.90 -10.99 4.03
C ASN A 87 -15.86 -11.01 2.90
N THR A 88 -15.43 -9.84 2.43
CA THR A 88 -14.49 -9.71 1.30
C THR A 88 -13.12 -9.21 1.71
N ILE A 89 -13.00 -8.63 2.91
CA ILE A 89 -11.76 -8.07 3.42
C ILE A 89 -10.89 -9.16 4.05
N GLU A 90 -9.63 -9.19 3.65
CA GLU A 90 -8.62 -10.10 4.16
C GLU A 90 -7.30 -9.35 4.42
N PRO A 91 -6.45 -9.82 5.34
CA PRO A 91 -5.12 -9.23 5.53
C PRO A 91 -4.31 -9.28 4.23
N ASP A 92 -3.53 -8.24 3.99
CA ASP A 92 -2.58 -8.20 2.88
C ASP A 92 -1.45 -9.23 3.13
N PRO A 93 -1.23 -10.21 2.24
CA PRO A 93 -0.20 -11.23 2.41
C PRO A 93 1.23 -10.67 2.29
N ASP A 94 1.41 -9.54 1.61
CA ASP A 94 2.71 -8.98 1.23
C ASP A 94 3.24 -8.09 2.35
N LEU A 95 2.32 -7.34 2.96
CA LEU A 95 2.60 -6.46 4.07
C LEU A 95 2.19 -7.15 5.37
N THR A 96 3.09 -7.96 5.93
CA THR A 96 2.98 -8.59 7.28
C THR A 96 2.73 -7.62 8.45
N SER A 97 2.56 -6.33 8.19
CA SER A 97 2.08 -5.33 9.14
C SER A 97 0.57 -5.43 9.35
N SER A 98 0.11 -5.33 10.60
CA SER A 98 -1.30 -5.47 11.01
C SER A 98 -2.27 -4.36 10.53
N ASN A 99 -1.84 -3.50 9.63
CA ASN A 99 -2.59 -2.33 9.15
C ASN A 99 -2.83 -2.33 7.64
N CYS A 100 -2.49 -3.40 6.91
CA CYS A 100 -2.71 -3.51 5.46
C CYS A 100 -3.67 -4.66 5.15
N TRP A 101 -4.59 -4.41 4.23
CA TRP A 101 -5.71 -5.27 3.92
C TRP A 101 -5.98 -5.23 2.42
N GLN A 102 -6.65 -6.25 1.91
CA GLN A 102 -7.16 -6.28 0.54
C GLN A 102 -8.63 -6.70 0.52
N ALA A 103 -9.36 -6.27 -0.50
CA ALA A 103 -10.76 -6.61 -0.73
C ALA A 103 -11.06 -6.68 -2.23
N ASP A 104 -12.21 -7.25 -2.62
CA ASP A 104 -12.59 -7.33 -4.03
C ASP A 104 -12.98 -5.95 -4.59
N ALA A 105 -13.69 -5.15 -3.80
CA ALA A 105 -14.12 -3.79 -4.11
C ALA A 105 -14.46 -3.04 -2.81
N GLY A 106 -14.74 -1.73 -2.92
CA GLY A 106 -15.20 -0.93 -1.79
C GLY A 106 -15.99 0.30 -2.23
N THR A 107 -16.78 0.86 -1.33
CA THR A 107 -17.55 2.08 -1.58
C THR A 107 -16.82 3.28 -0.98
N ILE A 108 -16.67 4.35 -1.75
CA ILE A 108 -16.07 5.59 -1.23
C ILE A 108 -17.03 6.20 -0.21
N LEU A 109 -16.59 6.30 1.04
CA LEU A 109 -17.33 6.95 2.14
C LEU A 109 -16.92 8.41 2.32
N ARG A 110 -15.70 8.77 1.91
CA ARG A 110 -15.19 10.15 1.95
C ARG A 110 -13.98 10.32 1.05
N VAL A 111 -13.86 11.49 0.43
CA VAL A 111 -12.60 11.94 -0.20
C VAL A 111 -11.80 12.72 0.84
N HIS A 112 -10.69 12.17 1.31
CA HIS A 112 -9.84 12.82 2.32
C HIS A 112 -8.95 13.90 1.73
N THR A 113 -8.34 13.60 0.59
CA THR A 113 -7.43 14.51 -0.10
C THR A 113 -7.51 14.20 -1.58
N ALA A 114 -7.88 15.20 -2.36
CA ALA A 114 -7.80 15.14 -3.81
C ALA A 114 -6.44 15.70 -4.27
N ALA A 115 -5.90 15.15 -5.36
CA ALA A 115 -4.69 15.64 -6.03
C ALA A 115 -3.46 15.76 -5.11
N VAL A 116 -3.06 14.65 -4.49
CA VAL A 116 -1.83 14.54 -3.69
C VAL A 116 -0.62 14.81 -4.59
N SER A 117 0.08 15.92 -4.34
CA SER A 117 1.30 16.27 -5.09
C SER A 117 2.43 15.28 -4.83
N TYR A 118 3.25 15.04 -5.86
CA TYR A 118 4.51 14.30 -5.72
C TYR A 118 5.50 15.07 -4.83
N ASP A 119 6.15 14.38 -3.90
CA ASP A 119 7.13 14.94 -2.97
C ASP A 119 8.29 13.94 -2.79
N GLN A 120 9.40 14.19 -3.50
CA GLN A 120 10.57 13.31 -3.47
C GLN A 120 11.17 13.22 -2.06
N ASP A 121 11.28 14.34 -1.34
CA ASP A 121 11.89 14.37 0.00
C ASP A 121 11.07 13.54 1.00
N PHE A 122 9.74 13.59 0.88
CA PHE A 122 8.86 12.76 1.69
C PHE A 122 9.04 11.27 1.38
N LEU A 123 9.12 10.92 0.09
CA LEU A 123 9.35 9.53 -0.33
C LEU A 123 10.67 9.00 0.20
N ASP A 124 11.76 9.74 0.01
CA ASP A 124 13.09 9.33 0.44
C ASP A 124 13.13 9.11 1.96
N LYS A 125 12.59 10.03 2.75
CA LYS A 125 12.48 9.88 4.21
C LYS A 125 11.69 8.65 4.62
N ARG A 126 10.57 8.37 3.94
CA ARG A 126 9.74 7.20 4.27
C ARG A 126 10.42 5.89 3.86
N LEU A 127 11.08 5.86 2.70
CA LEU A 127 11.86 4.70 2.25
C LEU A 127 13.04 4.43 3.18
N ASP A 128 13.76 5.45 3.65
CA ASP A 128 14.87 5.30 4.60
C ASP A 128 14.41 4.72 5.94
N LEU A 129 13.26 5.15 6.45
CA LEU A 129 12.66 4.57 7.65
C LEU A 129 12.30 3.10 7.44
N THR A 130 11.76 2.73 6.28
CA THR A 130 11.42 1.34 5.96
C THR A 130 12.68 0.49 5.82
N ARG A 131 13.71 0.96 5.11
CA ARG A 131 15.02 0.30 5.00
C ARG A 131 15.65 0.06 6.37
N ALA A 132 15.66 1.08 7.24
CA ALA A 132 16.19 0.95 8.59
C ALA A 132 15.42 -0.09 9.44
N LYS A 133 14.09 -0.18 9.27
CA LYS A 133 13.27 -1.21 9.95
C LYS A 133 13.56 -2.62 9.44
N LEU A 134 13.71 -2.79 8.13
CA LEU A 134 14.06 -4.09 7.53
C LEU A 134 15.45 -4.55 7.98
N GLN A 135 16.45 -3.68 7.92
CA GLN A 135 17.80 -4.00 8.38
C GLN A 135 17.80 -4.43 9.86
N ARG A 136 17.01 -3.77 10.72
CA ARG A 136 16.84 -4.19 12.12
C ARG A 136 16.16 -5.55 12.26
N ARG A 137 15.16 -5.87 11.43
CA ARG A 137 14.50 -7.18 11.41
C ARG A 137 15.46 -8.28 10.99
N GLU A 138 16.25 -8.07 9.94
CA GLU A 138 17.24 -9.03 9.46
C GLU A 138 18.32 -9.28 10.52
N VAL A 139 18.89 -8.23 11.11
CA VAL A 139 19.86 -8.36 12.22
C VAL A 139 19.26 -9.14 13.38
N ARG A 140 18.00 -8.86 13.77
CA ARG A 140 17.32 -9.61 14.84
C ARG A 140 17.07 -11.07 14.48
N ALA A 141 16.69 -11.36 13.23
CA ALA A 141 16.48 -12.73 12.77
C ALA A 141 17.79 -13.54 12.80
N VAL A 142 18.91 -12.94 12.40
CA VAL A 142 20.25 -13.54 12.48
C VAL A 142 20.64 -13.82 13.94
N LEU A 143 20.49 -12.83 14.84
CA LEU A 143 20.83 -12.99 16.25
C LEU A 143 19.98 -14.09 16.94
N ASN A 144 18.68 -14.15 16.64
CA ASN A 144 17.81 -15.20 17.17
C ASN A 144 18.16 -16.60 16.63
N LEU A 145 18.66 -16.70 15.39
CA LEU A 145 19.11 -17.98 14.81
C LEU A 145 20.41 -18.48 15.47
N ASP A 146 21.31 -17.57 15.84
CA ASP A 146 22.55 -17.91 16.53
C ASP A 146 22.30 -18.36 17.98
N GLU A 147 21.36 -17.73 18.70
CA GLU A 147 20.91 -18.20 20.02
C GLU A 147 20.27 -19.59 19.96
N PHE A 148 19.52 -19.90 18.88
CA PHE A 148 18.90 -21.22 18.70
C PHE A 148 19.94 -22.30 18.40
N LYS A 149 21.00 -22.00 17.64
CA LYS A 149 22.09 -22.94 17.36
C LYS A 149 22.94 -23.26 18.59
N GLY A 150 23.09 -22.32 19.52
CA GLY A 150 23.81 -22.53 20.79
C GLY A 150 23.11 -23.45 21.80
N LEU A 151 21.81 -23.72 21.63
CA LEU A 151 21.02 -24.60 22.51
C LEU A 151 21.05 -26.09 22.10
N PHE A 152 21.61 -26.42 20.93
CA PHE A 152 21.73 -27.79 20.42
C PHE A 152 23.19 -28.20 20.16
N GLY A 153 24.16 -27.44 20.69
CA GLY A 153 25.60 -27.72 20.64
C GLY A 153 26.15 -28.22 21.96
#